data_AF-A0A174LQQ0-F1
#
_entry.id   AF-A0A174LQQ0-F1
#
_cell.length_a   1.000
_cell.length_b   1.000
_cell.length_c   1.000
_cell.angle_alpha   90.00
_cell.angle_beta   90.00
_cell.angle_gamma   90.00
#
_symmetry.space_group_name_H-M   'P 1'
#
loop_
_entity.id
_entity.type
_entity.pdbx_description
1 polymer ?
#
loop_
_entity_poly.entity_id
_entity_poly.type
_entity_poly.pdbx_seq_one_letter_code
_entity_poly.pdbx_strand_id
1 'polypeptide(L)'
;MSTTYYIVNRKRKKECREFEKFWEEEWFPMVTDKLHQFCAEANGEIVNDELAERLMRDSFSAFSRSPLSDSLYKEPFLTVNHAGVFWHKCETEGALLNSLEDLIKFFSKRANQEKYSLEDESGRGCTLNELISGEHRD
;
A
#
# COMPACT_ATOMS: atom_id res chain seq x y z
N MET A 1 13.52 15.88 -10.42
CA MET A 1 12.72 14.80 -9.80
C MET A 1 11.44 15.40 -9.22
N SER A 2 10.41 14.58 -9.04
CA SER A 2 9.13 14.98 -8.44
C SER A 2 8.86 14.00 -7.31
N THR A 3 8.55 14.48 -6.12
CA THR A 3 8.26 13.64 -4.95
C THR A 3 6.83 13.88 -4.51
N THR A 4 6.04 12.82 -4.39
CA THR A 4 4.68 12.89 -3.83
C THR A 4 4.67 12.40 -2.39
N TYR A 5 3.98 13.13 -1.54
CA TYR A 5 3.79 12.83 -0.12
C TYR A 5 2.35 12.45 0.18
N TYR A 6 2.21 11.57 1.15
CA TYR A 6 0.98 10.89 1.51
C TYR A 6 0.69 11.05 2.99
N ILE A 7 -0.59 11.22 3.31
CA ILE A 7 -1.10 11.01 4.66
C ILE A 7 -1.50 9.56 4.77
N VAL A 8 -0.98 8.92 5.80
CA VAL A 8 -1.08 7.48 5.98
C VAL A 8 -1.79 7.19 7.28
N ASN A 9 -2.90 6.44 7.20
CA ASN A 9 -3.57 5.92 8.39
C ASN A 9 -2.81 4.69 8.91
N ARG A 10 -2.17 4.83 10.06
CA ARG A 10 -1.29 3.79 10.65
C ARG A 10 -2.03 2.48 10.92
N LYS A 11 -3.25 2.56 11.46
CA LYS A 11 -4.05 1.38 11.79
C LYS A 11 -4.45 0.63 10.52
N ARG A 12 -4.96 1.34 9.51
CA ARG A 12 -5.36 0.74 8.23
C ARG A 12 -4.15 0.16 7.49
N LYS A 13 -3.01 0.86 7.50
CA LYS A 13 -1.76 0.35 6.93
C LYS A 13 -1.36 -0.97 7.58
N LYS A 14 -1.37 -1.02 8.92
CA LYS A 14 -1.05 -2.25 9.66
C LYS A 14 -1.98 -3.40 9.27
N GLU A 15 -3.29 -3.16 9.26
CA GLU A 15 -4.30 -4.15 8.86
C GLU A 15 -4.09 -4.66 7.42
N CYS A 16 -3.82 -3.75 6.47
CA CYS A 16 -3.54 -4.14 5.09
C CYS A 16 -2.25 -4.98 4.98
N ARG A 17 -1.19 -4.59 5.68
CA ARG A 17 0.10 -5.32 5.69
C ARG A 17 -0.03 -6.72 6.31
N GLU A 18 -0.81 -6.85 7.38
CA GLU A 18 -1.09 -8.16 7.99
C GLU A 18 -1.88 -9.07 7.02
N PHE A 19 -2.87 -8.51 6.32
CA PHE A 19 -3.61 -9.26 5.30
C PHE A 19 -2.75 -9.61 4.08
N GLU A 20 -1.93 -8.68 3.57
CA GLU A 20 -0.98 -8.93 2.48
C GLU A 20 -0.06 -10.10 2.81
N LYS A 21 0.50 -10.09 4.03
CA LYS A 21 1.35 -11.17 4.51
C LYS A 21 0.60 -12.51 4.54
N PHE A 22 -0.57 -12.56 5.15
CA PHE A 22 -1.40 -13.76 5.16
C PHE A 22 -1.73 -14.26 3.74
N TRP A 23 -2.09 -13.34 2.83
CA TRP A 23 -2.45 -13.66 1.47
C TRP A 23 -1.29 -14.31 0.71
N GLU A 24 -0.11 -13.68 0.76
CA GLU A 24 1.05 -14.05 -0.04
C GLU A 24 1.86 -15.21 0.56
N GLU A 25 1.97 -15.26 1.89
CA GLU A 25 2.79 -16.26 2.58
C GLU A 25 2.01 -17.51 3.03
N GLU A 26 0.69 -17.41 3.21
CA GLU A 26 -0.13 -18.53 3.73
C GLU A 26 -1.22 -18.97 2.76
N TRP A 27 -2.12 -18.06 2.38
CA TRP A 27 -3.31 -18.41 1.61
C TRP A 27 -2.98 -18.87 0.18
N PHE A 28 -2.22 -18.07 -0.57
CA PHE A 28 -1.88 -18.39 -1.96
C PHE A 28 -1.04 -19.67 -2.08
N PRO A 29 0.01 -19.89 -1.25
CA PRO A 29 0.71 -21.17 -1.20
C PRO A 29 -0.20 -22.35 -0.86
N MET A 30 -1.08 -22.23 0.14
CA MET A 30 -2.02 -23.30 0.49
C MET A 30 -2.95 -23.67 -0.68
N VAL A 31 -3.46 -22.68 -1.42
CA VAL A 31 -4.30 -22.93 -2.60
C VAL A 31 -3.52 -23.63 -3.70
N THR A 32 -2.27 -23.21 -3.91
CA THR A 32 -1.34 -23.83 -4.86
C THR A 32 -1.12 -25.30 -4.51
N ASP A 33 -0.74 -25.58 -3.27
CA ASP A 33 -0.47 -26.94 -2.78
C ASP A 33 -1.70 -27.85 -2.94
N LYS A 34 -2.90 -27.35 -2.62
CA LYS A 34 -4.14 -28.12 -2.78
C LYS A 34 -4.44 -28.45 -4.25
N LEU A 35 -4.18 -27.52 -5.17
CA LEU A 35 -4.37 -27.77 -6.60
C LEU A 35 -3.40 -28.83 -7.10
N HIS A 36 -2.11 -28.71 -6.73
CA HIS A 36 -1.10 -29.70 -7.09
C HIS A 36 -1.41 -31.07 -6.49
N GLN A 37 -1.77 -31.13 -5.21
CA GLN A 37 -2.16 -32.38 -4.56
C GLN A 37 -3.33 -33.06 -5.28
N PHE A 38 -4.40 -32.32 -5.59
CA PHE A 38 -5.55 -32.87 -6.30
C PHE A 38 -5.17 -33.42 -7.68
N CYS A 39 -4.33 -32.69 -8.42
CA CYS A 39 -3.89 -33.10 -9.75
C CYS A 39 -2.98 -34.33 -9.69
N ALA A 40 -2.08 -34.40 -8.72
CA ALA A 40 -1.20 -35.54 -8.47
C ALA A 40 -2.00 -36.79 -8.04
N GLU A 41 -3.03 -36.63 -7.21
CA GLU A 41 -3.90 -37.73 -6.77
C GLU A 41 -4.76 -38.26 -7.93
N ALA A 42 -5.25 -37.38 -8.80
CA ALA A 42 -6.02 -37.77 -9.98
C ALA A 42 -5.15 -38.49 -11.02
N ASN A 43 -3.95 -37.98 -11.28
CA ASN A 43 -2.96 -38.50 -12.23
C ASN A 43 -3.57 -39.02 -13.55
N GLY A 44 -4.51 -38.26 -14.10
CA GLY A 44 -5.23 -38.62 -15.32
C GLY A 44 -4.54 -38.12 -16.59
N GLU A 45 -5.13 -38.44 -17.74
CA GLU A 45 -4.65 -37.94 -19.04
C GLU A 45 -4.76 -36.41 -19.16
N ILE A 46 -5.76 -35.81 -18.51
CA ILE A 46 -6.04 -34.36 -18.57
C ILE A 46 -5.79 -33.68 -17.22
N VAL A 47 -6.26 -34.27 -16.13
CA VAL A 47 -6.11 -33.73 -14.77
C VAL A 47 -4.89 -34.37 -14.13
N ASN A 48 -3.76 -33.68 -14.24
CA ASN A 48 -2.44 -34.11 -13.77
C ASN A 48 -1.58 -32.88 -13.41
N ASP A 49 -0.37 -33.12 -12.92
CA ASP A 49 0.53 -32.03 -12.47
C ASP A 49 0.85 -31.01 -13.58
N GLU A 50 0.89 -31.41 -14.85
CA GLU A 50 1.07 -30.45 -15.95
C GLU A 50 -0.10 -29.46 -16.06
N LEU A 51 -1.32 -29.92 -15.79
CA LEU A 51 -2.48 -29.02 -15.71
C LEU A 51 -2.37 -28.06 -14.52
N ALA A 52 -1.94 -28.54 -13.34
CA ALA A 52 -1.75 -27.69 -12.16
C ALA A 52 -0.75 -26.55 -12.46
N GLU A 53 0.42 -26.88 -13.01
CA GLU A 53 1.45 -25.91 -13.40
C GLU A 53 0.94 -24.88 -14.41
N ARG A 54 0.19 -25.34 -15.43
CA ARG A 54 -0.43 -24.45 -16.41
C ARG A 54 -1.42 -23.50 -15.77
N LEU A 55 -2.30 -23.99 -14.90
CA LEU A 55 -3.28 -23.16 -14.21
C LEU A 55 -2.59 -22.15 -13.29
N MET A 56 -1.56 -22.55 -12.56
CA MET A 56 -0.81 -21.65 -11.68
C MET A 56 -0.14 -20.51 -12.45
N ARG A 57 0.49 -20.83 -13.57
CA ARG A 57 1.17 -19.84 -14.42
C ARG A 57 0.18 -18.94 -15.17
N ASP A 58 -0.82 -19.53 -15.82
CA ASP A 58 -1.63 -18.84 -16.83
C ASP A 58 -2.91 -18.22 -16.23
N SER A 59 -3.47 -18.85 -15.18
CA SER A 59 -4.75 -18.42 -14.59
C SER A 59 -4.59 -17.79 -13.21
N PHE A 60 -3.70 -18.33 -12.37
CA PHE A 60 -3.61 -17.91 -10.96
C PHE A 60 -2.46 -16.95 -10.63
N SER A 61 -1.53 -16.70 -11.56
CA SER A 61 -0.36 -15.86 -11.32
C SER A 61 -0.71 -14.44 -10.86
N ALA A 62 -1.83 -13.89 -11.32
CA ALA A 62 -2.32 -12.57 -10.88
C ALA A 62 -2.73 -12.53 -9.39
N PHE A 63 -3.05 -13.67 -8.77
CA PHE A 63 -3.43 -13.77 -7.36
C PHE A 63 -2.24 -14.05 -6.44
N SER A 64 -1.03 -14.18 -6.98
CA SER A 64 0.19 -14.35 -6.18
C SER A 64 0.51 -13.16 -5.28
N ARG A 65 -0.11 -12.01 -5.55
CA ARG A 65 -0.02 -10.80 -4.74
C ARG A 65 -1.37 -10.46 -4.16
N SER A 66 -1.36 -9.78 -3.02
CA SER A 66 -2.57 -9.30 -2.38
C SER A 66 -3.39 -8.40 -3.32
N PRO A 67 -4.72 -8.55 -3.36
CA PRO A 67 -5.59 -7.66 -4.14
C PRO A 67 -5.81 -6.29 -3.46
N LEU A 68 -5.26 -6.06 -2.27
CA LEU A 68 -5.41 -4.79 -1.57
C LEU A 68 -4.62 -3.66 -2.26
N SER A 69 -5.19 -2.47 -2.24
CA SER A 69 -4.54 -1.28 -2.76
C SER A 69 -4.08 -0.39 -1.62
N ASP A 70 -2.91 0.20 -1.77
CA ASP A 70 -2.39 1.20 -0.85
C ASP A 70 -3.35 2.39 -0.64
N SER A 71 -4.20 2.70 -1.62
CA SER A 71 -5.21 3.78 -1.52
C SER A 71 -6.21 3.58 -0.38
N LEU A 72 -6.30 2.38 0.19
CA LEU A 72 -7.13 2.09 1.37
C LEU A 72 -6.62 2.78 2.64
N TYR A 73 -5.31 3.04 2.70
CA TYR A 73 -4.66 3.59 3.89
C TYR A 73 -3.78 4.81 3.63
N LYS A 74 -3.43 5.12 2.38
CA LYS A 74 -2.64 6.31 2.03
C LYS A 74 -3.33 7.19 0.99
N GLU A 75 -3.32 8.49 1.23
CA GLU A 75 -3.92 9.50 0.34
C GLU A 75 -2.88 10.59 0.01
N PRO A 76 -2.68 10.93 -1.28
CA PRO A 76 -1.73 11.97 -1.65
C PRO A 76 -2.25 13.34 -1.22
N PHE A 77 -1.38 14.17 -0.64
CA PHE A 77 -1.74 15.52 -0.21
C PHE A 77 -0.81 16.60 -0.75
N LEU A 78 0.41 16.22 -1.18
CA LEU A 78 1.42 17.17 -1.63
C LEU A 78 2.31 16.55 -2.70
N THR A 79 2.63 17.30 -3.76
CA THR A 79 3.69 16.98 -4.70
C THR A 79 4.67 18.15 -4.79
N VAL A 80 5.97 17.86 -4.67
CA VAL A 80 7.04 18.84 -4.84
C VAL A 80 7.84 18.48 -6.09
N ASN A 81 8.01 19.45 -6.99
CA ASN A 81 8.83 19.27 -8.19
C ASN A 81 9.53 20.59 -8.55
N HIS A 82 10.24 20.60 -9.70
CA HIS A 82 10.99 21.76 -10.18
C HIS A 82 10.15 23.03 -10.42
N ALA A 83 8.84 22.90 -10.63
CA ALA A 83 7.91 24.02 -10.81
C ALA A 83 7.34 24.54 -9.47
N GLY A 84 7.57 23.84 -8.36
CA GLY A 84 7.17 24.25 -7.02
C GLY A 84 6.39 23.19 -6.25
N VAL A 85 5.55 23.69 -5.34
CA VAL A 85 4.76 22.89 -4.39
C VAL A 85 3.29 22.86 -4.81
N PHE A 86 2.74 21.66 -4.98
CA PHE A 86 1.38 21.43 -5.44
C PHE A 86 0.60 20.66 -4.37
N TRP A 87 -0.40 21.29 -3.79
CA TRP A 87 -1.29 20.68 -2.81
C TRP A 87 -2.41 19.93 -3.51
N HIS A 88 -2.62 18.67 -3.13
CA HIS A 88 -3.75 17.88 -3.59
C HIS A 88 -4.93 18.11 -2.64
N LYS A 89 -6.14 18.00 -3.18
CA LYS A 89 -7.34 18.00 -2.35
C LYS A 89 -7.37 16.70 -1.55
N CYS A 90 -6.93 16.74 -0.29
CA CYS A 90 -6.98 15.61 0.62
C CYS A 90 -8.01 15.88 1.73
N GLU A 91 -8.96 14.96 1.91
CA GLU A 91 -9.99 15.09 2.96
C GLU A 91 -9.89 13.94 3.96
N THR A 92 -9.40 14.26 5.16
CA THR A 92 -9.18 13.28 6.21
C THR A 92 -9.97 13.66 7.46
N GLU A 93 -10.90 12.80 7.88
CA GLU A 93 -11.77 13.01 9.07
C GLU A 93 -12.55 14.34 9.04
N GLY A 94 -13.02 14.75 7.86
CA GLY A 94 -13.72 16.02 7.68
C GLY A 94 -12.83 17.26 7.75
N ALA A 95 -11.50 17.08 7.82
CA ALA A 95 -10.53 18.15 7.61
C ALA A 95 -10.07 18.15 6.15
N LEU A 96 -10.22 19.29 5.48
CA LEU A 96 -9.62 19.53 4.18
C LEU A 96 -8.17 19.99 4.38
N LEU A 97 -7.23 19.27 3.79
CA LEU A 97 -5.80 19.54 3.87
C LEU A 97 -5.34 20.03 2.50
N ASN A 98 -5.27 21.35 2.34
CA ASN A 98 -4.89 21.99 1.07
C ASN A 98 -3.73 22.98 1.22
N SER A 99 -3.15 23.06 2.42
CA SER A 99 -2.08 23.99 2.77
C SER A 99 -1.22 23.43 3.91
N LEU A 100 -0.05 24.04 4.10
CA LEU A 100 0.83 23.72 5.22
C LEU A 100 0.18 24.08 6.57
N GLU A 101 -0.57 25.18 6.62
CA GLU A 101 -1.27 25.61 7.83
C GLU A 101 -2.34 24.59 8.24
N ASP A 102 -3.10 24.06 7.29
CA ASP A 102 -4.08 23.00 7.55
C ASP A 102 -3.41 21.72 8.05
N LEU A 103 -2.27 21.35 7.45
CA LEU A 103 -1.50 20.19 7.86
C LEU A 103 -0.98 20.33 9.29
N ILE A 104 -0.39 21.48 9.63
CA ILE A 104 0.07 21.79 11.00
C ILE A 104 -1.10 21.76 11.97
N LYS A 105 -2.23 22.39 11.62
CA LYS A 105 -3.44 22.41 12.45
C LYS A 105 -4.00 21.00 12.64
N PHE A 106 -3.99 20.17 11.60
CA PHE A 106 -4.43 18.78 11.67
C PHE A 106 -3.56 17.96 12.61
N PHE A 107 -2.23 18.05 12.47
CA PHE A 107 -1.28 17.36 13.33
C PHE A 107 -1.06 18.01 14.69
N SER A 108 -1.63 19.20 14.97
CA SER A 108 -1.62 19.77 16.33
C SER A 108 -2.46 18.94 17.32
N LYS A 109 -3.39 18.13 16.82
CA LYS A 109 -4.20 17.21 17.63
C LYS A 109 -3.42 15.92 17.88
N ARG A 110 -3.18 15.59 19.15
CA ARG A 110 -2.50 14.35 19.56
C ARG A 110 -3.12 13.08 18.94
N ALA A 111 -4.45 12.99 18.91
CA ALA A 111 -5.16 11.86 18.29
C ALA A 111 -4.78 11.66 16.81
N ASN A 112 -4.54 12.75 16.08
CA ASN A 112 -4.16 12.70 14.67
C ASN A 112 -2.70 12.28 14.50
N GLN A 113 -1.80 12.72 15.38
CA GLN A 113 -0.39 12.27 15.39
C GLN A 113 -0.28 10.76 15.67
N GLU A 114 -1.14 10.24 16.54
CA GLU A 114 -1.19 8.81 16.89
C GLU A 114 -1.83 7.98 15.77
N LYS A 115 -2.81 8.54 15.05
CA LYS A 115 -3.55 7.83 14.00
C LYS A 115 -2.89 7.91 12.63
N TYR A 116 -2.21 9.00 12.32
CA TYR A 116 -1.67 9.29 11.00
C TYR A 116 -0.14 9.44 11.00
N SER A 117 0.46 9.19 9.85
CA SER A 117 1.86 9.50 9.54
C SER A 117 1.94 10.19 8.19
N LEU A 118 3.08 10.84 7.94
CA LEU A 118 3.42 11.39 6.63
C LEU A 118 4.49 10.50 6.02
N GLU A 119 4.30 10.12 4.77
CA GLU A 119 5.22 9.24 4.04
C GLU A 119 5.47 9.79 2.63
N ASP A 120 6.66 9.55 2.07
CA ASP A 120 6.92 9.77 0.65
C ASP A 120 6.45 8.58 -0.21
N GLU A 121 6.66 8.68 -1.53
CA GLU A 121 6.31 7.63 -2.49
C GLU A 121 7.03 6.29 -2.26
N SER A 122 8.18 6.29 -1.59
CA SER A 122 8.92 5.09 -1.19
C SER A 122 8.40 4.47 0.11
N GLY A 123 7.45 5.13 0.79
CA GLY A 123 6.93 4.72 2.09
C GLY A 123 7.83 5.13 3.26
N ARG A 124 8.81 6.00 3.02
CA ARG A 124 9.68 6.54 4.08
C ARG A 124 8.92 7.60 4.86
N GLY A 125 8.92 7.45 6.19
CA GLY A 125 8.32 8.44 7.09
C GLY A 125 9.02 9.80 6.97
N CYS A 126 8.23 10.87 6.89
CA CYS A 126 8.71 12.25 6.94
C CYS A 126 8.05 13.01 8.10
N THR A 127 8.77 13.99 8.61
CA THR A 127 8.28 14.93 9.63
C THR A 127 7.75 16.20 8.95
N LEU A 128 6.90 16.93 9.67
CA LEU A 128 6.47 18.26 9.22
C LEU A 128 7.66 19.19 8.97
N ASN A 129 8.71 19.10 9.79
CA ASN A 129 9.90 19.94 9.64
C ASN A 129 10.68 19.62 8.36
N GLU A 130 10.81 18.35 8.00
CA GLU A 130 11.46 17.93 6.75
C GLU A 130 10.66 18.37 5.52
N LEU A 131 9.32 18.39 5.61
CA LEU A 131 8.46 18.94 4.56
C LEU A 131 8.60 20.46 4.41
N ILE A 132 8.85 21.16 5.52
CA ILE A 132 9.00 22.62 5.56
C ILE A 132 10.38 23.06 5.10
N SER A 133 11.44 22.33 5.44
CA SER A 133 12.81 22.72 5.17
C SER A 133 13.24 22.52 3.71
N GLY A 134 12.49 21.73 2.93
CA GLY A 134 12.86 21.42 1.55
C GLY A 134 14.21 20.68 1.44
N GLU A 135 14.73 20.14 2.55
CA GLU A 135 15.93 19.29 2.56
C GLU A 135 15.59 17.93 1.93
N HIS A 136 15.40 17.93 0.62
CA HIS A 136 15.46 16.73 -0.19
C HIS A 136 16.94 16.34 -0.26
N ARG A 137 17.39 15.52 0.70
CA ARG A 137 18.72 14.91 0.61
C ARG A 137 18.71 13.91 -0.54
N ASP A 138 19.53 14.23 -1.55
CA ASP A 138 19.88 13.36 -2.68
C ASP A 138 20.30 11.94 -2.23
#